data_AF-A0A4R1USL7-F1
#
_entry.id   AF-A0A4R1USL7-F1
#
_cell.length_a   1.000
_cell.length_b   1.000
_cell.length_c   1.000
_cell.angle_alpha   90.00
_cell.angle_beta   90.00
_cell.angle_gamma   90.00
#
_symmetry.space_group_name_H-M   'P 1'
#
loop_
_entity.id
_entity.type
_entity.pdbx_description
1 polymer ?
#
loop_
_entity_poly.entity_id
_entity_poly.type
_entity_poly.pdbx_seq_one_letter_code
_entity_poly.pdbx_strand_id
1 'polypeptide(L)'
;MTLEPRARDLSKTLFLARKAARIAGVTRIGDVSRFAVPGIPVFQAIRPFSKSLSVSQGKGITPMAGTVGALLEAVELWAAENLQPPTSRARLIDLDPSDRLLWSGDRHALALSLASHRERYWLDGLDLFNHAPCKVPFDLLSLDFTQHCFEFSVTSNGLACGNNDDEARASGVAELLEHHCCAQVEALSPRERCAQQVVLATIDDPVLIRLIRHIQAAGFQLRAWSIGDAFGIAAFQCLITETKRQFDDLAPSAGSGCHPDRRVAFARAMLEAVQSRATLFAGARDDLEAQSYAMGRQQEFAVLLSYLGFGEGSHRWHDIPTREGLDAPARLHFLLQAARSIADVPVVAFKHQLPVEGLSLWHCLAPGLMDLARANEPHEPDRRAPTILRARRRDTVLFAGPSLYGLDVADDIEVRPPAVCGDLAALLDKPPATVALIDGFFRTARTTWHKEILSLLAAGVRVIGGASLGAIRAAELDVYGMEGIGDIYDAYRRGTLIRDDAVLICHAPRELGYAPMTTALVDAEFVLAGLDVEERDRRMMQRIVRTTDYTVRTWRHCRALFTQRTGRDFPVPADQLERCPSIKRHDAERILEAMRKPRTGAVAACAEPPRTFYYEQLLTNAEPVFAQGST
;
A
#
# COMPACT_ATOMS: atom_id res chain seq x y z
N MET A 1 24.16 -5.70 0.08
CA MET A 1 24.70 -4.38 -0.30
C MET A 1 23.55 -3.41 -0.21
N THR A 2 23.49 -2.59 0.83
CA THR A 2 22.46 -1.53 0.98
C THR A 2 22.90 -0.33 0.15
N LEU A 3 22.03 0.20 -0.71
CA LEU A 3 22.34 1.37 -1.53
C LEU A 3 22.45 2.64 -0.69
N GLU A 4 21.71 2.71 0.42
CA GLU A 4 21.71 3.84 1.32
C GLU A 4 22.39 3.48 2.66
N PRO A 5 23.42 4.24 3.09
CA PRO A 5 24.00 4.06 4.42
C PRO A 5 23.02 4.54 5.49
N ARG A 6 22.82 3.70 6.51
CA ARG A 6 22.05 3.99 7.71
C ARG A 6 22.95 3.91 8.95
N ALA A 7 22.70 4.76 9.94
CA ALA A 7 23.44 4.86 11.19
C ALA A 7 23.32 3.60 12.06
N ARG A 8 22.32 2.76 11.79
CA ARG A 8 22.08 1.50 12.50
C ARG A 8 21.90 0.36 11.50
N ASP A 9 22.40 -0.81 11.90
CA ASP A 9 22.14 -2.06 11.17
C ASP A 9 20.64 -2.37 11.07
N LEU A 10 20.23 -2.84 9.90
CA LEU A 10 18.83 -3.08 9.56
C LEU A 10 18.13 -4.07 10.49
N SER A 11 18.85 -5.07 11.03
CA SER A 11 18.27 -6.04 11.97
C SER A 11 17.89 -5.39 13.30
N LYS A 12 18.71 -4.45 13.78
CA LYS A 12 18.42 -3.68 15.00
C LYS A 12 17.29 -2.68 14.75
N THR A 13 17.25 -2.04 13.57
CA THR A 13 16.12 -1.18 13.18
C THR A 13 14.82 -1.98 13.09
N LEU A 14 14.85 -3.19 12.52
CA LEU A 14 13.69 -4.09 12.47
C LEU A 14 13.17 -4.46 13.86
N PHE A 15 14.07 -4.70 14.83
CA PHE A 15 13.67 -4.97 16.21
C PHE A 15 12.88 -3.80 16.81
N LEU A 16 13.38 -2.56 16.66
CA LEU A 16 12.69 -1.35 17.14
C LEU A 16 11.38 -1.09 16.40
N ALA A 17 11.39 -1.24 15.06
CA ALA A 17 10.20 -1.06 14.22
C ALA A 17 9.08 -2.03 14.62
N ARG A 18 9.39 -3.31 14.86
CA ARG A 18 8.40 -4.30 15.34
C ARG A 18 7.82 -3.95 16.71
N LYS A 19 8.66 -3.44 17.63
CA LYS A 19 8.20 -3.01 18.96
C LYS A 19 7.24 -1.81 18.84
N ALA A 20 7.62 -0.80 18.06
CA ALA A 20 6.80 0.38 17.82
C ALA A 20 5.49 0.04 17.11
N ALA A 21 5.56 -0.75 16.04
CA ALA A 21 4.39 -1.17 15.26
C ALA A 21 3.36 -1.96 16.07
N ARG A 22 3.80 -2.80 17.00
CA ARG A 22 2.89 -3.50 17.92
C ARG A 22 2.12 -2.52 18.81
N ILE A 23 2.80 -1.50 19.33
CA ILE A 23 2.16 -0.45 20.15
C ILE A 23 1.20 0.39 19.29
N ALA A 24 1.59 0.66 18.03
CA ALA A 24 0.75 1.33 17.06
C ALA A 24 -0.48 0.52 16.60
N GLY A 25 -0.61 -0.74 17.02
CA GLY A 25 -1.76 -1.59 16.69
C GLY A 25 -1.65 -2.31 15.34
N VAL A 26 -0.43 -2.56 14.85
CA VAL A 26 -0.22 -3.44 13.69
C VAL A 26 -0.59 -4.86 14.05
N THR A 27 -1.59 -5.43 13.38
CA THR A 27 -2.08 -6.80 13.63
C THR A 27 -1.41 -7.83 12.73
N ARG A 28 -0.99 -7.43 11.52
CA ARG A 28 -0.38 -8.33 10.53
C ARG A 28 0.67 -7.64 9.66
N ILE A 29 1.62 -8.44 9.19
CA ILE A 29 2.54 -8.09 8.10
C ILE A 29 2.28 -9.04 6.93
N GLY A 30 1.99 -8.50 5.74
CA GLY A 30 1.78 -9.25 4.50
C GLY A 30 2.93 -9.06 3.51
N ASP A 31 3.33 -10.12 2.82
CA ASP A 31 4.23 -10.08 1.65
C ASP A 31 3.38 -10.01 0.38
N VAL A 32 3.45 -8.88 -0.32
CA VAL A 32 2.74 -8.59 -1.57
C VAL A 32 3.70 -8.48 -2.76
N SER A 33 4.94 -8.98 -2.62
CA SER A 33 5.99 -8.88 -3.65
C SER A 33 5.58 -9.50 -4.99
N ARG A 34 4.66 -10.46 -4.98
CA ARG A 34 4.16 -11.15 -6.18
C ARG A 34 3.04 -10.39 -6.90
N PHE A 35 2.50 -9.34 -6.30
CA PHE A 35 1.46 -8.50 -6.90
C PHE A 35 2.03 -7.41 -7.81
N ALA A 36 3.35 -7.17 -7.73
CA ALA A 36 4.06 -6.20 -8.54
C ALA A 36 5.01 -6.89 -9.53
N VAL A 37 6.31 -6.60 -9.41
CA VAL A 37 7.38 -7.24 -10.18
C VAL A 37 7.92 -8.41 -9.35
N PRO A 38 7.66 -9.67 -9.74
CA PRO A 38 8.04 -10.82 -8.95
C PRO A 38 9.53 -10.86 -8.63
N GLY A 39 9.90 -10.95 -7.35
CA GLY A 39 11.29 -10.98 -6.88
C GLY A 39 11.82 -9.63 -6.37
N ILE A 40 11.03 -8.56 -6.45
CA ILE A 40 11.29 -7.30 -5.75
C ILE A 40 10.42 -7.25 -4.47
N PRO A 41 11.04 -7.18 -3.29
CA PRO A 41 10.34 -7.13 -2.01
C PRO A 41 9.38 -5.94 -1.85
N VAL A 42 8.10 -6.23 -1.65
CA VAL A 42 7.07 -5.28 -1.21
C VAL A 42 6.25 -5.90 -0.09
N PHE A 43 6.16 -5.20 1.03
CA PHE A 43 5.48 -5.65 2.25
C PHE A 43 4.40 -4.66 2.65
N GLN A 44 3.44 -5.12 3.43
CA GLN A 44 2.39 -4.29 4.00
C GLN A 44 2.23 -4.54 5.50
N ALA A 45 1.93 -3.49 6.26
CA ALA A 45 1.62 -3.52 7.68
C ALA A 45 0.18 -3.04 7.89
N ILE A 46 -0.61 -3.80 8.65
CA ILE A 46 -2.05 -3.63 8.74
C ILE A 46 -2.43 -3.07 10.12
N ARG A 47 -3.09 -1.92 10.16
CA ARG A 47 -3.64 -1.25 11.35
C ARG A 47 -5.15 -1.02 11.18
N PRO A 48 -6.02 -1.98 11.54
CA PRO A 48 -7.45 -1.91 11.18
C PRO A 48 -8.22 -0.72 11.77
N PHE A 49 -7.86 -0.28 12.98
CA PHE A 49 -8.46 0.87 13.67
C PHE A 49 -7.68 2.18 13.44
N SER A 50 -6.93 2.27 12.34
CA SER A 50 -6.21 3.50 11.98
C SER A 50 -7.18 4.65 11.73
N LYS A 51 -6.84 5.83 12.25
CA LYS A 51 -7.54 7.08 11.94
C LYS A 51 -7.05 7.71 10.63
N SER A 52 -6.00 7.17 10.04
CA SER A 52 -5.51 7.47 8.69
C SER A 52 -5.85 6.31 7.75
N LEU A 53 -4.83 5.72 7.10
CA LEU A 53 -4.95 4.55 6.26
C LEU A 53 -4.79 3.26 7.08
N SER A 54 -5.60 2.25 6.78
CA SER A 54 -5.52 0.95 7.45
C SER A 54 -4.32 0.09 7.02
N VAL A 55 -3.69 0.42 5.88
CA VAL A 55 -2.60 -0.35 5.28
C VAL A 55 -1.45 0.60 4.93
N SER A 56 -0.28 0.33 5.48
CA SER A 56 0.99 0.98 5.13
C SER A 56 1.86 0.02 4.35
N GLN A 57 2.70 0.51 3.44
CA GLN A 57 3.54 -0.35 2.60
C GLN A 57 5.03 -0.06 2.74
N GLY A 58 5.84 -1.02 2.32
CA GLY A 58 7.28 -0.90 2.40
C GLY A 58 7.95 -1.61 1.27
N LYS A 59 8.91 -0.91 0.65
CA LYS A 59 9.69 -1.36 -0.48
C LYS A 59 11.15 -1.58 -0.10
N GLY A 60 11.83 -2.49 -0.79
CA GLY A 60 13.27 -2.64 -0.61
C GLY A 60 13.89 -3.69 -1.51
N ILE A 61 15.22 -3.68 -1.57
CA ILE A 61 16.01 -4.70 -2.28
C ILE A 61 16.13 -6.03 -1.50
N THR A 62 15.73 -6.04 -0.22
CA THR A 62 15.66 -7.25 0.61
C THR A 62 14.31 -7.31 1.33
N PRO A 63 13.81 -8.52 1.66
CA PRO A 63 12.59 -8.68 2.46
C PRO A 63 12.64 -7.92 3.79
N MET A 64 13.79 -7.90 4.45
CA MET A 64 13.99 -7.18 5.70
C MET A 64 13.78 -5.68 5.52
N ALA A 65 14.31 -5.10 4.44
CA ALA A 65 14.17 -3.66 4.16
C ALA A 65 12.72 -3.29 3.86
N GLY A 66 12.02 -4.08 3.04
CA GLY A 66 10.59 -3.87 2.77
C GLY A 66 9.75 -4.00 4.05
N THR A 67 10.04 -4.98 4.90
CA THR A 67 9.35 -5.13 6.19
C THR A 67 9.60 -3.93 7.11
N VAL A 68 10.83 -3.43 7.21
CA VAL A 68 11.14 -2.24 8.01
C VAL A 68 10.38 -1.02 7.50
N GLY A 69 10.38 -0.79 6.18
CA GLY A 69 9.63 0.31 5.57
C GLY A 69 8.14 0.28 5.93
N ALA A 70 7.49 -0.89 5.76
CA ALA A 70 6.06 -1.02 6.03
C ALA A 70 5.71 -0.76 7.50
N LEU A 71 6.57 -1.23 8.41
CA LEU A 71 6.37 -1.02 9.85
C LEU A 71 6.63 0.42 10.27
N LEU A 72 7.64 1.08 9.72
CA LEU A 72 7.95 2.48 10.05
C LEU A 72 6.91 3.43 9.48
N GLU A 73 6.44 3.22 8.24
CA GLU A 73 5.32 3.99 7.66
C GLU A 73 4.05 3.87 8.53
N ALA A 74 3.73 2.66 9.00
CA ALA A 74 2.59 2.46 9.91
C ALA A 74 2.73 3.21 11.25
N VAL A 75 3.97 3.33 11.76
CA VAL A 75 4.29 4.04 13.01
C VAL A 75 4.30 5.56 12.81
N GLU A 76 4.79 6.04 11.67
CA GLU A 76 4.73 7.43 11.24
C GLU A 76 3.28 7.93 11.24
N LEU A 77 2.41 7.23 10.50
CA LEU A 77 0.98 7.53 10.45
C LEU A 77 0.32 7.48 11.83
N TRP A 78 0.64 6.46 12.65
CA TRP A 78 0.13 6.36 14.02
C TRP A 78 0.49 7.57 14.87
N ALA A 79 1.72 8.05 14.80
CA ALA A 79 2.17 9.17 15.61
C ALA A 79 1.54 10.50 15.16
N ALA A 80 1.32 10.68 13.86
CA ALA A 80 0.72 11.88 13.31
C ALA A 80 -0.81 11.93 13.50
N GLU A 81 -1.51 10.80 13.44
CA GLU A 81 -2.97 10.74 13.70
C GLU A 81 -3.32 10.83 15.20
N ASN A 82 -2.36 10.59 16.10
CA ASN A 82 -2.52 10.74 17.55
C ASN A 82 -1.95 12.07 18.09
N LEU A 83 -1.53 12.97 17.21
CA LEU A 83 -1.05 14.30 17.59
C LEU A 83 -2.16 15.06 18.34
N GLN A 84 -1.85 15.53 19.55
CA GLN A 84 -2.81 16.25 20.39
C GLN A 84 -2.83 17.74 20.05
N PRO A 85 -4.01 18.35 19.85
CA PRO A 85 -4.09 19.77 19.64
C PRO A 85 -3.73 20.53 20.93
N PRO A 86 -3.05 21.69 20.83
CA PRO A 86 -2.86 22.60 21.95
C PRO A 86 -4.20 23.20 22.42
N THR A 87 -4.21 23.83 23.58
CA THR A 87 -5.44 24.37 24.20
C THR A 87 -5.88 25.71 23.62
N SER A 88 -4.96 26.50 23.05
CA SER A 88 -5.24 27.84 22.55
C SER A 88 -5.10 27.93 21.04
N ARG A 89 -5.97 28.72 20.41
CA ARG A 89 -5.89 29.09 19.00
C ARG A 89 -5.41 30.52 18.84
N ALA A 90 -4.79 30.81 17.72
CA ALA A 90 -4.43 32.16 17.31
C ALA A 90 -4.59 32.30 15.79
N ARG A 91 -4.82 33.53 15.32
CA ARG A 91 -4.81 33.83 13.89
C ARG A 91 -3.37 34.08 13.46
N LEU A 92 -3.04 33.74 12.21
CA LEU A 92 -1.70 33.99 11.69
C LEU A 92 -1.32 35.47 11.78
N ILE A 93 -2.26 36.40 11.55
CA ILE A 93 -1.99 37.84 11.65
C ILE A 93 -1.53 38.30 13.04
N ASP A 94 -1.86 37.55 14.09
CA ASP A 94 -1.52 37.84 15.48
C ASP A 94 -0.16 37.24 15.90
N LEU A 95 0.48 36.41 15.06
CA LEU A 95 1.79 35.82 15.34
C LEU A 95 2.94 36.80 15.08
N ASP A 96 4.13 36.43 15.56
CA ASP A 96 5.35 37.18 15.33
C ASP A 96 5.61 37.39 13.82
N PRO A 97 6.21 38.53 13.42
CA PRO A 97 6.53 38.78 12.01
C PRO A 97 7.29 37.65 11.32
N SER A 98 8.22 36.98 12.02
CA SER A 98 8.99 35.84 11.49
C SER A 98 8.10 34.66 11.15
N ASP A 99 7.14 34.30 12.00
CA ASP A 99 6.20 33.20 11.74
C ASP A 99 5.23 33.56 10.60
N ARG A 100 4.79 34.82 10.54
CA ARG A 100 3.94 35.32 9.45
C ARG A 100 4.59 35.17 8.08
N LEU A 101 5.89 35.42 7.98
CA LEU A 101 6.65 35.28 6.75
C LEU A 101 6.76 33.82 6.27
N LEU A 102 6.68 32.84 7.17
CA LEU A 102 6.70 31.42 6.81
C LEU A 102 5.42 31.00 6.10
N TRP A 103 4.27 31.49 6.56
CA TRP A 103 2.96 30.95 6.22
C TRP A 103 2.09 31.89 5.38
N SER A 104 2.59 33.08 5.02
CA SER A 104 1.87 34.02 4.16
C SER A 104 2.81 34.80 3.24
N GLY A 105 2.28 35.20 2.08
CA GLY A 105 2.95 36.05 1.10
C GLY A 105 2.57 35.67 -0.34
N ASP A 106 2.77 36.58 -1.29
CA ASP A 106 2.68 36.26 -2.72
C ASP A 106 4.04 35.74 -3.19
N ARG A 107 4.15 34.43 -3.46
CA ARG A 107 5.38 33.81 -3.96
C ARG A 107 5.10 33.01 -5.23
N HIS A 108 6.05 33.03 -6.16
CA HIS A 108 5.86 32.41 -7.48
C HIS A 108 5.71 30.88 -7.44
N ALA A 109 6.21 30.23 -6.38
CA ALA A 109 6.22 28.77 -6.17
C ALA A 109 5.44 28.33 -4.91
N LEU A 110 4.42 29.09 -4.51
CA LEU A 110 3.79 28.90 -3.23
C LEU A 110 2.85 27.68 -3.21
N ALA A 111 3.16 26.65 -2.41
CA ALA A 111 2.19 25.59 -2.08
C ALA A 111 1.31 25.93 -0.88
N LEU A 112 1.84 26.66 0.12
CA LEU A 112 1.19 26.84 1.41
C LEU A 112 1.12 28.32 1.81
N SER A 113 -0.05 28.93 1.62
CA SER A 113 -0.34 30.31 2.04
C SER A 113 -1.62 30.23 2.82
N LEU A 114 -1.50 30.45 4.12
CA LEU A 114 -2.57 30.27 5.07
C LEU A 114 -3.39 31.56 5.15
N ALA A 115 -4.71 31.41 5.22
CA ALA A 115 -5.63 32.50 5.50
C ALA A 115 -5.26 33.18 6.83
N SER A 116 -4.93 34.47 6.75
CA SER A 116 -4.33 35.22 7.85
C SER A 116 -5.26 35.43 9.05
N HIS A 117 -6.57 35.38 8.81
CA HIS A 117 -7.64 35.70 9.78
C HIS A 117 -8.29 34.48 10.43
N ARG A 118 -7.99 33.26 9.94
CA ARG A 118 -8.56 32.02 10.50
C ARG A 118 -7.84 31.63 11.78
N GLU A 119 -8.61 31.39 12.84
CA GLU A 119 -8.08 30.84 14.09
C GLU A 119 -7.69 29.37 13.91
N ARG A 120 -6.43 29.05 14.25
CA ARG A 120 -5.91 27.67 14.20
C ARG A 120 -5.03 27.37 15.40
N TYR A 121 -4.75 26.09 15.57
CA TYR A 121 -3.81 25.60 16.55
C TYR A 121 -2.37 25.69 16.04
N TRP A 122 -1.46 26.13 16.90
CA TRP A 122 -0.04 26.29 16.58
C TRP A 122 0.82 25.49 17.55
N LEU A 123 1.77 24.74 17.00
CA LEU A 123 2.77 23.97 17.74
C LEU A 123 4.14 24.63 17.63
N ASP A 124 5.00 24.37 18.61
CA ASP A 124 6.40 24.79 18.56
C ASP A 124 7.20 23.85 17.64
N GLY A 125 7.80 24.43 16.61
CA GLY A 125 8.70 23.76 15.68
C GLY A 125 10.03 24.48 15.56
N LEU A 126 10.82 24.09 14.56
CA LEU A 126 12.17 24.59 14.33
C LEU A 126 12.41 24.86 12.84
N ASP A 127 13.08 25.96 12.53
CA ASP A 127 13.77 26.15 11.25
C ASP A 127 14.94 25.17 11.18
N LEU A 128 14.97 24.30 10.17
CA LEU A 128 15.98 23.25 10.05
C LEU A 128 17.38 23.76 9.68
N PHE A 129 17.51 24.99 9.18
CA PHE A 129 18.80 25.54 8.77
C PHE A 129 19.54 26.23 9.91
N ASN A 130 18.86 27.10 10.66
CA ASN A 130 19.47 27.90 11.74
C ASN A 130 19.05 27.44 13.15
N HIS A 131 18.15 26.46 13.26
CA HIS A 131 17.58 25.95 14.51
C HIS A 131 16.78 26.98 15.33
N ALA A 132 16.29 28.05 14.71
CA ALA A 132 15.43 29.02 15.36
C ALA A 132 14.04 28.41 15.67
N PRO A 133 13.47 28.67 16.85
CA PRO A 133 12.08 28.32 17.16
C PRO A 133 11.12 29.03 16.21
N CYS A 134 10.06 28.34 15.80
CA CYS A 134 8.97 28.90 14.99
C CYS A 134 7.62 28.23 15.32
N LYS A 135 6.53 28.84 14.88
CA LYS A 135 5.18 28.26 14.98
C LYS A 135 4.85 27.44 13.73
N VAL A 136 4.32 26.24 13.95
CA VAL A 136 3.89 25.33 12.89
C VAL A 136 2.40 25.01 13.04
N PRO A 137 1.59 25.08 11.97
CA PRO A 137 0.15 24.82 12.04
C PRO A 137 -0.13 23.34 12.32
N PHE A 138 -0.94 23.07 13.34
CA PHE A 138 -1.34 21.70 13.72
C PHE A 138 -2.06 20.97 12.60
N ASP A 139 -2.91 21.67 11.84
CA ASP A 139 -3.73 21.12 10.77
C ASP A 139 -2.91 20.60 9.58
N LEU A 140 -1.67 21.06 9.39
CA LEU A 140 -0.76 20.51 8.38
C LEU A 140 0.05 19.30 8.89
N LEU A 141 0.04 19.05 10.20
CA LEU A 141 0.81 18.00 10.87
C LEU A 141 -0.03 16.78 11.24
N SER A 142 -1.31 16.97 11.53
CA SER A 142 -2.22 15.91 11.94
C SER A 142 -2.64 15.05 10.75
N LEU A 143 -2.56 13.73 10.90
CA LEU A 143 -3.09 12.75 9.93
C LEU A 143 -4.36 12.07 10.46
N ASP A 144 -5.12 12.73 11.33
CA ASP A 144 -6.43 12.24 11.77
C ASP A 144 -7.47 12.49 10.67
N PHE A 145 -7.66 11.52 9.78
CA PHE A 145 -8.59 11.60 8.64
C PHE A 145 -10.06 11.51 9.07
N THR A 146 -10.35 11.41 10.38
CA THR A 146 -11.71 11.55 10.93
C THR A 146 -12.11 13.01 11.13
N GLN A 147 -11.14 13.94 11.05
CA GLN A 147 -11.37 15.37 11.07
C GLN A 147 -11.52 15.90 9.63
N HIS A 148 -12.23 17.01 9.48
CA HIS A 148 -12.33 17.69 8.18
C HIS A 148 -11.04 18.44 7.85
N CYS A 149 -10.67 18.46 6.56
CA CYS A 149 -9.61 19.33 6.04
C CYS A 149 -9.93 20.78 6.39
N PHE A 150 -8.98 21.50 6.97
CA PHE A 150 -9.21 22.87 7.42
C PHE A 150 -9.09 23.89 6.28
N GLU A 151 -8.00 23.81 5.53
CA GLU A 151 -7.69 24.72 4.41
C GLU A 151 -7.00 23.97 3.26
N PHE A 152 -6.08 23.07 3.59
CA PHE A 152 -5.40 22.20 2.64
C PHE A 152 -5.78 20.73 2.88
N SER A 153 -5.70 19.93 1.82
CA SER A 153 -5.78 18.48 1.94
C SER A 153 -4.69 17.93 2.86
N VAL A 154 -5.05 16.89 3.61
CA VAL A 154 -4.15 16.24 4.56
C VAL A 154 -3.19 15.32 3.80
N THR A 155 -1.88 15.46 4.05
CA THR A 155 -0.84 14.66 3.39
C THR A 155 0.25 14.29 4.38
N SER A 156 0.88 13.13 4.18
CA SER A 156 2.04 12.68 4.96
C SER A 156 3.37 13.22 4.44
N ASN A 157 3.37 14.09 3.43
CA ASN A 157 4.59 14.53 2.77
C ASN A 157 5.52 15.24 3.76
N GLY A 158 6.76 14.77 3.83
CA GLY A 158 7.77 15.30 4.75
C GLY A 158 7.75 14.65 6.12
N LEU A 159 6.83 13.72 6.41
CA LEU A 159 6.83 12.90 7.61
C LEU A 159 7.78 11.71 7.42
N ALA A 160 8.84 11.63 8.22
CA ALA A 160 9.83 10.58 8.07
C ALA A 160 10.43 10.11 9.39
N CYS A 161 10.57 8.80 9.52
CA CYS A 161 11.26 8.13 10.60
C CYS A 161 12.72 7.82 10.21
N GLY A 162 13.63 7.99 11.17
CA GLY A 162 15.05 7.69 11.04
C GLY A 162 15.60 7.00 12.28
N ASN A 163 16.83 6.46 12.17
CA ASN A 163 17.53 5.90 13.34
C ASN A 163 18.02 6.99 14.30
N ASN A 164 18.09 8.23 13.83
CA ASN A 164 18.41 9.45 14.55
C ASN A 164 17.71 10.65 13.90
N ASP A 165 17.83 11.83 14.51
CA ASP A 165 17.16 13.05 14.07
C ASP A 165 17.58 13.49 12.65
N ASP A 166 18.87 13.39 12.31
CA ASP A 166 19.37 13.86 11.01
C ASP A 166 18.93 12.96 9.85
N GLU A 167 18.86 11.64 10.06
CA GLU A 167 18.29 10.72 9.07
C GLU A 167 16.83 11.03 8.80
N ALA A 168 16.03 11.20 9.85
CA ALA A 168 14.61 11.49 9.74
C ALA A 168 14.38 12.80 8.98
N ARG A 169 15.06 13.88 9.40
CA ARG A 169 14.97 15.19 8.74
C ARG A 169 15.46 15.13 7.29
N ALA A 170 16.59 14.48 7.01
CA ALA A 170 17.10 14.37 5.64
C ALA A 170 16.12 13.61 4.73
N SER A 171 15.50 12.54 5.22
CA SER A 171 14.47 11.81 4.48
C SER A 171 13.24 12.68 4.22
N GLY A 172 12.73 13.41 5.22
CA GLY A 172 11.59 14.31 5.06
C GLY A 172 11.87 15.46 4.10
N VAL A 173 13.05 16.10 4.16
CA VAL A 173 13.41 17.18 3.22
C VAL A 173 13.60 16.65 1.80
N ALA A 174 14.19 15.45 1.65
CA ALA A 174 14.33 14.82 0.33
C ALA A 174 12.97 14.55 -0.31
N GLU A 175 11.99 14.07 0.46
CA GLU A 175 10.62 13.86 -0.01
C GLU A 175 9.95 15.18 -0.44
N LEU A 176 10.08 16.26 0.33
CA LEU A 176 9.54 17.56 -0.07
C LEU A 176 10.14 18.09 -1.39
N LEU A 177 11.45 17.92 -1.59
CA LEU A 177 12.11 18.26 -2.85
C LEU A 177 11.67 17.36 -4.01
N GLU A 178 11.43 16.08 -3.73
CA GLU A 178 10.89 15.13 -4.70
C GLU A 178 9.53 15.60 -5.24
N HIS A 179 8.60 15.92 -4.33
CA HIS A 179 7.28 16.43 -4.69
C HIS A 179 7.35 17.76 -5.44
N HIS A 180 8.28 18.65 -5.06
CA HIS A 180 8.54 19.87 -5.82
C HIS A 180 8.94 19.58 -7.27
N CYS A 181 9.90 18.68 -7.47
CA CYS A 181 10.36 18.28 -8.79
C CYS A 181 9.23 17.63 -9.61
N CYS A 182 8.42 16.76 -9.00
CA CYS A 182 7.26 16.17 -9.68
C CYS A 182 6.23 17.24 -10.08
N ALA A 183 5.97 18.23 -9.23
CA ALA A 183 5.06 19.33 -9.53
C ALA A 183 5.54 20.18 -10.72
N GLN A 184 6.86 20.44 -10.82
CA GLN A 184 7.44 21.14 -11.97
C GLN A 184 7.25 20.37 -13.27
N VAL A 185 7.41 19.05 -13.25
CA VAL A 185 7.25 18.20 -14.44
C VAL A 185 5.82 18.29 -14.99
N GLU A 186 4.81 18.44 -14.12
CA GLU A 186 3.44 18.58 -14.60
C GLU A 186 3.20 19.84 -15.44
N ALA A 187 3.98 20.90 -15.23
CA ALA A 187 3.92 22.11 -16.04
C ALA A 187 4.68 22.01 -17.39
N LEU A 188 5.52 20.99 -17.57
CA LEU A 188 6.33 20.82 -18.79
C LEU A 188 5.50 20.28 -19.95
N SER A 189 5.83 20.75 -21.16
CA SER A 189 5.29 20.18 -22.40
C SER A 189 5.79 18.74 -22.61
N PRO A 190 5.04 17.88 -23.34
CA PRO A 190 5.49 16.52 -23.62
C PRO A 190 6.88 16.42 -24.27
N ARG A 191 7.29 17.42 -25.05
CA ARG A 191 8.62 17.49 -25.67
C ARG A 191 9.72 17.74 -24.64
N GLU A 192 9.47 18.63 -23.68
CA GLU A 192 10.41 18.90 -22.58
C GLU A 192 10.51 17.69 -21.65
N ARG A 193 9.39 17.05 -21.31
CA ARG A 193 9.37 15.78 -20.58
C ARG A 193 10.18 14.71 -21.31
N CYS A 194 9.99 14.56 -22.62
CA CYS A 194 10.76 13.60 -23.42
C CYS A 194 12.28 13.88 -23.37
N ALA A 195 12.70 15.15 -23.40
CA ALA A 195 14.12 15.52 -23.32
C ALA A 195 14.78 15.12 -21.99
N GLN A 196 14.00 15.05 -20.91
CA GLN A 196 14.43 14.63 -19.57
C GLN A 196 14.45 13.10 -19.39
N GLN A 197 13.94 12.33 -20.36
CA GLN A 197 13.90 10.87 -20.24
C GLN A 197 15.33 10.29 -20.31
N VAL A 198 15.64 9.46 -19.32
CA VAL A 198 16.95 8.86 -19.11
C VAL A 198 17.19 7.71 -20.09
N VAL A 199 18.33 7.74 -20.78
CA VAL A 199 18.79 6.65 -21.63
C VAL A 199 19.33 5.52 -20.73
N LEU A 200 18.48 4.55 -20.41
CA LEU A 200 18.81 3.46 -19.46
C LEU A 200 20.07 2.66 -19.84
N ALA A 201 20.41 2.58 -21.13
CA ALA A 201 21.62 1.91 -21.61
C ALA A 201 22.93 2.62 -21.21
N THR A 202 22.86 3.88 -20.78
CA THR A 202 24.03 4.64 -20.30
C THR A 202 24.31 4.43 -18.80
N ILE A 203 23.46 3.68 -18.10
CA ILE A 203 23.66 3.36 -16.68
C ILE A 203 24.75 2.30 -16.55
N ASP A 204 25.78 2.60 -15.76
CA ASP A 204 26.97 1.77 -15.55
C ASP A 204 27.03 1.12 -14.15
N ASP A 205 26.10 1.45 -13.26
CA ASP A 205 26.03 0.86 -11.92
C ASP A 205 25.54 -0.60 -11.96
N PRO A 206 26.33 -1.58 -11.47
CA PRO A 206 25.97 -3.00 -11.57
C PRO A 206 24.72 -3.40 -10.78
N VAL A 207 24.39 -2.70 -9.69
CA VAL A 207 23.19 -2.99 -8.88
C VAL A 207 21.95 -2.54 -9.65
N LEU A 208 21.96 -1.32 -10.18
CA LEU A 208 20.87 -0.77 -10.98
C LEU A 208 20.65 -1.58 -12.26
N ILE A 209 21.72 -1.95 -12.98
CA ILE A 209 21.62 -2.80 -14.18
C ILE A 209 20.93 -4.14 -13.86
N ARG A 210 21.28 -4.78 -12.73
CA ARG A 210 20.62 -6.03 -12.31
C ARG A 210 19.14 -5.82 -12.02
N LEU A 211 18.78 -4.73 -11.35
CA LEU A 211 17.39 -4.41 -11.04
C LEU A 211 16.55 -4.14 -12.30
N ILE A 212 17.09 -3.35 -13.25
CA ILE A 212 16.45 -3.09 -14.54
C ILE A 212 16.24 -4.39 -15.32
N ARG A 213 17.27 -5.23 -15.43
CA ARG A 213 17.18 -6.53 -16.12
C ARG A 213 16.16 -7.45 -15.46
N HIS A 214 16.07 -7.41 -14.14
CA HIS A 214 15.09 -8.20 -13.38
C HIS A 214 13.65 -7.75 -13.70
N ILE A 215 13.39 -6.44 -13.71
CA ILE A 215 12.09 -5.87 -14.11
C ILE A 215 11.73 -6.28 -15.55
N GLN A 216 12.69 -6.16 -16.48
CA GLN A 216 12.49 -6.54 -17.88
C GLN A 216 12.23 -8.04 -18.06
N ALA A 217 12.99 -8.89 -17.38
CA ALA A 217 12.82 -10.34 -17.43
C ALA A 217 11.49 -10.80 -16.82
N ALA A 218 10.95 -10.03 -15.87
CA ALA A 218 9.62 -10.24 -15.31
C ALA A 218 8.47 -9.80 -16.24
N GLY A 219 8.77 -9.27 -17.43
CA GLY A 219 7.78 -8.91 -18.43
C GLY A 219 7.30 -7.46 -18.35
N PHE A 220 8.07 -6.57 -17.72
CA PHE A 220 7.74 -5.15 -17.58
C PHE A 220 8.69 -4.25 -18.39
N GLN A 221 8.16 -3.18 -18.97
CA GLN A 221 8.96 -2.08 -19.51
C GLN A 221 9.16 -1.02 -18.41
N LEU A 222 10.39 -0.55 -18.26
CA LEU A 222 10.75 0.56 -17.37
C LEU A 222 11.09 1.80 -18.21
N ARG A 223 10.57 2.95 -17.79
CA ARG A 223 10.99 4.28 -18.27
C ARG A 223 11.29 5.16 -17.08
N ALA A 224 12.18 6.13 -17.28
CA ALA A 224 12.62 7.03 -16.22
C ALA A 224 12.96 8.42 -16.75
N TRP A 225 12.79 9.42 -15.89
CA TRP A 225 13.06 10.83 -16.15
C TRP A 225 13.90 11.42 -15.02
N SER A 226 14.90 12.25 -15.37
CA SER A 226 15.61 13.08 -14.39
C SER A 226 14.85 14.39 -14.22
N ILE A 227 14.41 14.67 -13.00
CA ILE A 227 13.47 15.77 -12.71
C ILE A 227 14.05 16.81 -11.75
N GLY A 228 15.28 16.58 -11.26
CA GLY A 228 15.95 17.43 -10.27
C GLY A 228 17.11 18.29 -10.80
N ASP A 229 17.47 18.12 -12.08
CA ASP A 229 18.69 18.72 -12.66
C ASP A 229 18.75 20.24 -12.52
N ALA A 230 17.61 20.91 -12.72
CA ALA A 230 17.48 22.37 -12.62
C ALA A 230 17.84 22.91 -11.22
N PHE A 231 17.74 22.05 -10.20
CA PHE A 231 18.03 22.37 -8.80
C PHE A 231 19.34 21.77 -8.31
N GLY A 232 20.10 21.12 -9.19
CA GLY A 232 21.39 20.49 -8.87
C GLY A 232 21.25 19.27 -7.95
N ILE A 233 20.08 18.64 -7.90
CA ILE A 233 19.80 17.44 -7.07
C ILE A 233 19.42 16.25 -7.93
N ALA A 234 19.68 15.04 -7.44
CA ALA A 234 19.20 13.84 -8.10
C ALA A 234 17.78 13.54 -7.61
N ALA A 235 16.81 13.73 -8.51
CA ALA A 235 15.43 13.32 -8.33
C ALA A 235 14.96 12.65 -9.61
N PHE A 236 14.25 11.53 -9.47
CA PHE A 236 13.78 10.72 -10.60
C PHE A 236 12.28 10.48 -10.50
N GLN A 237 11.66 10.36 -11.67
CA GLN A 237 10.35 9.73 -11.82
C GLN A 237 10.52 8.47 -12.68
N CYS A 238 9.91 7.37 -12.27
CA CYS A 238 9.93 6.08 -12.95
C CYS A 238 8.50 5.65 -13.29
N LEU A 239 8.36 4.97 -14.42
CA LEU A 239 7.10 4.37 -14.87
C LEU A 239 7.35 2.92 -15.28
N ILE A 240 6.51 2.01 -14.80
CA ILE A 240 6.49 0.61 -15.23
C ILE A 240 5.16 0.25 -15.90
N THR A 241 5.24 -0.48 -17.02
CA THR A 241 4.09 -1.01 -17.77
C THR A 241 4.30 -2.48 -18.13
N GLU A 242 3.24 -3.27 -18.20
CA GLU A 242 3.34 -4.68 -18.63
C GLU A 242 3.56 -4.79 -20.15
N THR A 243 4.52 -5.61 -20.54
CA THR A 243 4.83 -5.87 -21.95
C THR A 243 3.87 -6.88 -22.58
N LYS A 244 3.28 -7.79 -21.78
CA LYS A 244 2.37 -8.85 -22.25
C LYS A 244 0.97 -8.67 -21.67
N ARG A 245 0.17 -7.86 -22.36
CA ARG A 245 -1.17 -7.36 -21.98
C ARG A 245 -2.31 -8.39 -21.98
N GLN A 246 -2.04 -9.69 -21.83
CA GLN A 246 -3.09 -10.70 -22.05
C GLN A 246 -4.23 -10.66 -21.01
N PHE A 247 -4.02 -10.05 -19.83
CA PHE A 247 -4.99 -10.06 -18.73
C PHE A 247 -4.99 -8.79 -17.85
N ASP A 248 -4.29 -7.71 -18.24
CA ASP A 248 -4.08 -6.54 -17.37
C ASP A 248 -4.76 -5.28 -17.89
N ASP A 249 -5.80 -4.85 -17.17
CA ASP A 249 -6.42 -3.53 -17.31
C ASP A 249 -5.94 -2.55 -16.22
N LEU A 250 -4.95 -2.94 -15.39
CA LEU A 250 -4.40 -2.05 -14.36
C LEU A 250 -3.70 -0.85 -14.99
N ALA A 251 -3.87 0.31 -14.36
CA ALA A 251 -3.17 1.53 -14.73
C ALA A 251 -1.64 1.36 -14.64
N PRO A 252 -0.85 2.12 -15.43
CA PRO A 252 0.59 2.16 -15.27
C PRO A 252 0.97 2.55 -13.85
N SER A 253 2.06 1.98 -13.35
CA SER A 253 2.52 2.26 -12.01
C SER A 253 3.73 3.18 -12.07
N ALA A 254 3.63 4.31 -11.38
CA ALA A 254 4.68 5.31 -11.29
C ALA A 254 5.25 5.40 -9.87
N GLY A 255 6.46 5.92 -9.77
CA GLY A 255 7.09 6.23 -8.50
C GLY A 255 8.18 7.26 -8.68
N SER A 256 8.48 7.99 -7.61
CA SER A 256 9.50 9.03 -7.58
C SER A 256 10.52 8.77 -6.49
N GLY A 257 11.65 9.47 -6.56
CA GLY A 257 12.75 9.26 -5.63
C GLY A 257 13.75 10.40 -5.67
N CYS A 258 13.96 11.07 -4.54
CA CYS A 258 15.02 12.06 -4.34
C CYS A 258 16.09 11.60 -3.35
N HIS A 259 17.35 11.84 -3.68
CA HIS A 259 18.51 11.63 -2.81
C HIS A 259 19.75 12.33 -3.40
N PRO A 260 20.74 12.81 -2.60
CA PRO A 260 21.94 13.42 -3.17
C PRO A 260 22.76 12.46 -4.06
N ASP A 261 22.82 11.18 -3.70
CA ASP A 261 23.37 10.11 -4.56
C ASP A 261 22.32 9.66 -5.58
N ARG A 262 22.61 9.87 -6.88
CA ARG A 262 21.71 9.51 -7.99
C ARG A 262 21.37 8.02 -8.05
N ARG A 263 22.25 7.13 -7.58
CA ARG A 263 21.99 5.69 -7.55
C ARG A 263 20.88 5.35 -6.57
N VAL A 264 20.89 6.01 -5.41
CA VAL A 264 19.87 5.84 -4.36
C VAL A 264 18.56 6.46 -4.82
N ALA A 265 18.59 7.67 -5.37
CA ALA A 265 17.41 8.37 -5.88
C ALA A 265 16.69 7.52 -6.96
N PHE A 266 17.43 7.03 -7.94
CA PHE A 266 16.89 6.20 -9.01
C PHE A 266 16.35 4.85 -8.51
N ALA A 267 17.05 4.21 -7.58
CA ALA A 267 16.58 2.97 -6.96
C ALA A 267 15.28 3.19 -6.17
N ARG A 268 15.15 4.29 -5.42
CA ARG A 268 13.90 4.65 -4.71
C ARG A 268 12.75 4.80 -5.71
N ALA A 269 12.94 5.58 -6.77
CA ALA A 269 11.91 5.78 -7.80
C ALA A 269 11.47 4.47 -8.47
N MET A 270 12.40 3.58 -8.82
CA MET A 270 12.07 2.27 -9.38
C MET A 270 11.30 1.39 -8.39
N LEU A 271 11.77 1.30 -7.14
CA LEU A 271 11.13 0.48 -6.11
C LEU A 271 9.75 1.01 -5.72
N GLU A 272 9.57 2.31 -5.76
CA GLU A 272 8.28 2.97 -5.55
C GLU A 272 7.30 2.67 -6.67
N ALA A 273 7.74 2.71 -7.94
CA ALA A 273 6.90 2.31 -9.07
C ALA A 273 6.44 0.84 -8.96
N VAL A 274 7.31 -0.04 -8.47
CA VAL A 274 6.96 -1.43 -8.16
C VAL A 274 5.96 -1.51 -7.00
N GLN A 275 6.15 -0.75 -5.92
CA GLN A 275 5.20 -0.71 -4.81
C GLN A 275 3.81 -0.22 -5.24
N SER A 276 3.73 0.84 -6.03
CA SER A 276 2.47 1.39 -6.54
C SER A 276 1.64 0.33 -7.28
N ARG A 277 2.30 -0.56 -8.03
CA ARG A 277 1.65 -1.71 -8.67
C ARG A 277 1.08 -2.70 -7.66
N ALA A 278 1.86 -3.07 -6.64
CA ALA A 278 1.40 -3.99 -5.59
C ALA A 278 0.22 -3.40 -4.81
N THR A 279 0.21 -2.08 -4.56
CA THR A 279 -0.91 -1.35 -3.97
C THR A 279 -2.20 -1.54 -4.79
N LEU A 280 -2.17 -1.24 -6.09
CA LEU A 280 -3.35 -1.37 -6.96
C LEU A 280 -3.83 -2.82 -7.05
N PHE A 281 -2.91 -3.77 -7.21
CA PHE A 281 -3.25 -5.17 -7.33
C PHE A 281 -3.84 -5.73 -6.02
N ALA A 282 -3.28 -5.37 -4.85
CA ALA A 282 -3.79 -5.77 -3.55
C ALA A 282 -5.19 -5.19 -3.26
N GLY A 283 -5.44 -3.95 -3.69
CA GLY A 283 -6.74 -3.28 -3.58
C GLY A 283 -7.21 -3.01 -2.16
N ALA A 284 -6.33 -3.11 -1.16
CA ALA A 284 -6.67 -3.10 0.26
C ALA A 284 -6.51 -1.74 0.95
N ARG A 285 -5.93 -0.73 0.27
CA ARG A 285 -5.78 0.62 0.84
C ARG A 285 -7.09 1.41 0.72
N ASP A 286 -7.34 2.21 1.75
CA ASP A 286 -8.57 3.00 1.92
C ASP A 286 -8.66 4.18 0.93
N ASP A 287 -7.55 4.59 0.32
CA ASP A 287 -7.45 5.72 -0.61
C ASP A 287 -7.62 5.32 -2.09
N LEU A 288 -7.89 4.05 -2.37
CA LEU A 288 -8.05 3.57 -3.74
C LEU A 288 -9.42 3.90 -4.32
N GLU A 289 -9.42 4.51 -5.50
CA GLU A 289 -10.62 4.83 -6.26
C GLU A 289 -11.08 3.66 -7.15
N ALA A 290 -12.39 3.50 -7.33
CA ALA A 290 -12.94 2.48 -8.22
C ALA A 290 -12.55 2.71 -9.70
N GLN A 291 -12.38 3.97 -10.10
CA GLN A 291 -12.05 4.36 -11.48
C GLN A 291 -10.67 3.85 -11.92
N SER A 292 -9.72 3.71 -10.99
CA SER A 292 -8.38 3.17 -11.27
C SER A 292 -8.42 1.73 -11.82
N TYR A 293 -9.50 0.99 -11.57
CA TYR A 293 -9.71 -0.38 -12.08
C TYR A 293 -10.52 -0.40 -13.39
N ALA A 294 -11.44 0.55 -13.58
CA ALA A 294 -12.31 0.60 -14.76
C ALA A 294 -11.63 1.28 -15.97
N MET A 295 -10.71 2.22 -15.73
CA MET A 295 -10.15 3.11 -16.76
C MET A 295 -8.66 2.89 -17.04
N GLY A 296 -8.02 1.87 -16.49
CA GLY A 296 -6.57 1.73 -16.55
C GLY A 296 -5.99 1.72 -17.97
N ARG A 297 -6.72 1.17 -18.97
CA ARG A 297 -6.35 1.27 -20.40
C ARG A 297 -6.33 2.69 -20.97
N GLN A 298 -7.33 3.50 -20.62
CA GLN A 298 -7.42 4.89 -21.06
C GLN A 298 -6.35 5.74 -20.37
N GLN A 299 -6.11 5.49 -19.08
CA GLN A 299 -5.07 6.14 -18.30
C GLN A 299 -3.67 5.79 -18.83
N GLU A 300 -3.40 4.51 -19.15
CA GLU A 300 -2.14 4.12 -19.79
C GLU A 300 -1.90 4.87 -21.08
N PHE A 301 -2.90 4.90 -21.95
CA PHE A 301 -2.78 5.57 -23.23
C PHE A 301 -2.52 7.08 -23.07
N ALA A 302 -3.24 7.74 -22.15
CA ALA A 302 -3.04 9.16 -21.84
C ALA A 302 -1.64 9.44 -21.28
N VAL A 303 -1.18 8.62 -20.32
CA VAL A 303 0.18 8.72 -19.75
C VAL A 303 1.22 8.52 -20.85
N LEU A 304 1.14 7.42 -21.62
CA LEU A 304 2.09 7.17 -22.70
C LEU A 304 2.11 8.31 -23.72
N LEU A 305 0.97 8.87 -24.13
CA LEU A 305 0.94 10.01 -25.04
C LEU A 305 1.57 11.27 -24.44
N SER A 306 1.28 11.57 -23.17
CA SER A 306 1.82 12.74 -22.47
C SER A 306 3.35 12.68 -22.27
N TYR A 307 3.92 11.48 -22.19
CA TYR A 307 5.36 11.27 -21.97
C TYR A 307 6.14 10.85 -23.23
N LEU A 308 5.48 10.30 -24.27
CA LEU A 308 6.15 9.63 -25.41
C LEU A 308 5.81 10.18 -26.80
N GLY A 309 5.01 11.24 -26.90
CA GLY A 309 4.47 11.72 -28.18
C GLY A 309 5.49 12.05 -29.30
N PHE A 310 6.81 12.06 -29.03
CA PHE A 310 7.81 12.59 -29.97
C PHE A 310 9.14 11.79 -30.12
N GLY A 311 9.37 10.68 -29.40
CA GLY A 311 10.60 9.87 -29.52
C GLY A 311 11.08 9.22 -28.22
N GLU A 312 12.29 8.62 -28.25
CA GLU A 312 13.02 8.26 -27.02
C GLU A 312 13.86 9.44 -26.55
N GLY A 313 13.96 9.63 -25.22
CA GLY A 313 14.79 10.69 -24.66
C GLY A 313 16.29 10.52 -24.89
N SER A 314 17.02 11.57 -24.56
CA SER A 314 18.47 11.67 -24.80
C SER A 314 19.28 11.98 -23.54
N HIS A 315 18.66 12.03 -22.36
CA HIS A 315 19.33 12.42 -21.13
C HIS A 315 20.24 11.29 -20.62
N ARG A 316 21.56 11.55 -20.50
CA ARG A 316 22.53 10.50 -20.17
C ARG A 316 22.72 10.39 -18.67
N TRP A 317 22.93 9.17 -18.19
CA TRP A 317 23.14 8.88 -16.77
C TRP A 317 24.23 9.72 -16.11
N HIS A 318 25.31 10.01 -16.83
CA HIS A 318 26.46 10.75 -16.29
C HIS A 318 26.22 12.25 -16.16
N ASP A 319 25.24 12.80 -16.89
CA ASP A 319 24.91 14.24 -16.87
C ASP A 319 24.05 14.60 -15.64
N ILE A 320 23.45 13.61 -14.98
CA ILE A 320 22.60 13.77 -13.81
C ILE A 320 23.45 14.13 -12.58
N PRO A 321 23.10 15.18 -11.80
CA PRO A 321 23.80 15.56 -10.58
C PRO A 321 23.94 14.41 -9.58
N THR A 322 25.06 14.33 -8.86
CA THR A 322 25.25 13.34 -7.79
C THR A 322 26.24 13.83 -6.73
N ARG A 323 25.98 13.47 -5.47
CA ARG A 323 26.87 13.63 -4.31
C ARG A 323 26.86 12.33 -3.52
N GLU A 324 27.98 11.60 -3.59
CA GLU A 324 28.14 10.30 -2.93
C GLU A 324 28.78 10.44 -1.55
N GLY A 325 28.54 9.46 -0.68
CA GLY A 325 29.27 9.33 0.59
C GLY A 325 28.91 10.35 1.68
N LEU A 326 27.84 11.13 1.51
CA LEU A 326 27.37 12.03 2.55
C LEU A 326 26.77 11.26 3.73
N ASP A 327 27.26 11.58 4.94
CA ASP A 327 26.61 11.18 6.18
C ASP A 327 25.28 11.93 6.38
N ALA A 328 24.52 11.56 7.43
CA ALA A 328 23.18 12.13 7.63
C ALA A 328 23.19 13.66 7.82
N PRO A 329 24.07 14.27 8.64
CA PRO A 329 24.16 15.72 8.78
C PRO A 329 24.52 16.43 7.46
N ALA A 330 25.55 15.96 6.75
CA ALA A 330 25.96 16.58 5.49
C ALA A 330 24.88 16.44 4.40
N ARG A 331 24.16 15.30 4.40
CA ARG A 331 23.02 15.07 3.51
C ARG A 331 21.89 16.06 3.79
N LEU A 332 21.51 16.25 5.06
CA LEU A 332 20.50 17.23 5.45
C LEU A 332 20.91 18.63 5.01
N HIS A 333 22.16 19.02 5.28
CA HIS A 333 22.66 20.35 4.91
C HIS A 333 22.59 20.59 3.39
N PHE A 334 23.01 19.62 2.58
CA PHE A 334 22.93 19.69 1.12
C PHE A 334 21.48 19.86 0.62
N LEU A 335 20.54 19.10 1.18
CA LEU A 335 19.13 19.18 0.79
C LEU A 335 18.51 20.52 1.20
N LEU A 336 18.85 21.05 2.38
CA LEU A 336 18.39 22.37 2.80
C LEU A 336 18.94 23.50 1.92
N GLN A 337 20.19 23.38 1.44
CA GLN A 337 20.75 24.32 0.47
C GLN A 337 20.00 24.29 -0.86
N ALA A 338 19.62 23.09 -1.35
CA ALA A 338 18.81 22.95 -2.55
C ALA A 338 17.38 23.52 -2.36
N ALA A 339 16.75 23.31 -1.21
CA ALA A 339 15.45 23.92 -0.92
C ALA A 339 15.53 25.46 -0.91
N ARG A 340 16.61 26.02 -0.34
CA ARG A 340 16.84 27.47 -0.31
C ARG A 340 17.16 28.10 -1.66
N SER A 341 17.77 27.36 -2.60
CA SER A 341 17.98 27.88 -3.96
C SER A 341 16.68 27.96 -4.77
N ILE A 342 15.65 27.22 -4.36
CA ILE A 342 14.32 27.25 -4.97
C ILE A 342 13.48 28.39 -4.38
N ALA A 343 13.45 28.50 -3.05
CA ALA A 343 12.64 29.50 -2.37
C ALA A 343 13.34 30.08 -1.14
N ASP A 344 13.22 31.41 -0.97
CA ASP A 344 13.68 32.15 0.20
C ASP A 344 12.67 32.03 1.38
N VAL A 345 12.35 30.79 1.73
CA VAL A 345 11.58 30.39 2.91
C VAL A 345 12.28 29.18 3.51
N PRO A 346 12.57 29.17 4.82
CA PRO A 346 13.20 28.02 5.42
C PRO A 346 12.25 26.81 5.43
N VAL A 347 12.85 25.62 5.39
CA VAL A 347 12.14 24.39 5.72
C VAL A 347 12.05 24.31 7.24
N VAL A 348 10.83 24.14 7.74
CA VAL A 348 10.55 24.02 9.16
C VAL A 348 10.15 22.61 9.50
N ALA A 349 10.29 22.20 10.77
CA ALA A 349 9.90 20.86 11.18
C ALA A 349 9.37 20.78 12.60
N PHE A 350 8.54 19.76 12.82
CA PHE A 350 8.02 19.37 14.12
C PHE A 350 8.52 17.96 14.49
N LYS A 351 8.87 17.75 15.77
CA LYS A 351 9.31 16.44 16.28
C LYS A 351 8.14 15.72 16.93
N HIS A 352 7.74 14.58 16.36
CA HIS A 352 6.74 13.73 16.97
C HIS A 352 7.35 12.87 18.09
N GLN A 353 6.52 12.50 19.06
CA GLN A 353 6.89 11.51 20.07
C GLN A 353 6.60 10.11 19.53
N LEU A 354 7.59 9.23 19.64
CA LEU A 354 7.46 7.82 19.30
C LEU A 354 7.26 6.97 20.56
N PRO A 355 6.58 5.82 20.45
CA PRO A 355 6.30 4.95 21.60
C PRO A 355 7.54 4.13 22.03
N VAL A 356 8.67 4.29 21.34
CA VAL A 356 9.92 3.60 21.62
C VAL A 356 11.10 4.57 21.49
N GLU A 357 12.10 4.39 22.33
CA GLU A 357 13.38 5.09 22.21
C GLU A 357 14.24 4.49 21.08
N GLY A 358 15.16 5.31 20.55
CA GLY A 358 16.14 4.89 19.54
C GLY A 358 15.68 5.06 18.09
N LEU A 359 14.43 5.47 17.86
CA LEU A 359 13.94 5.99 16.58
C LEU A 359 13.58 7.48 16.73
N SER A 360 13.67 8.22 15.65
CA SER A 360 13.31 9.63 15.59
C SER A 360 12.28 9.85 14.49
N LEU A 361 11.22 10.61 14.78
CA LEU A 361 10.20 10.99 13.81
C LEU A 361 10.08 12.50 13.71
N TRP A 362 10.25 13.01 12.50
CA TRP A 362 10.13 14.42 12.18
C TRP A 362 9.13 14.62 11.06
N HIS A 363 8.35 15.69 11.14
CA HIS A 363 7.46 16.14 10.08
C HIS A 363 7.98 17.48 9.58
N CYS A 364 8.58 17.46 8.40
CA CYS A 364 9.12 18.63 7.72
C CYS A 364 8.04 19.28 6.86
N LEU A 365 8.03 20.61 6.81
CA LEU A 365 7.17 21.41 5.94
C LEU A 365 8.04 22.46 5.24
N ALA A 366 7.86 22.61 3.92
CA ALA A 366 8.58 23.58 3.12
C ALA A 366 7.58 24.52 2.44
N PRO A 367 7.15 25.62 3.11
CA PRO A 367 6.07 26.46 2.59
C PRO A 367 6.37 27.10 1.23
N GLY A 368 7.65 27.26 0.91
CA GLY A 368 8.12 27.80 -0.37
C GLY A 368 8.27 26.79 -1.51
N LEU A 369 8.08 25.49 -1.26
CA LEU A 369 8.15 24.46 -2.29
C LEU A 369 6.75 24.06 -2.75
N MET A 370 6.56 23.87 -4.06
CA MET A 370 5.35 23.27 -4.63
C MET A 370 5.08 21.85 -4.11
N ASP A 371 3.81 21.55 -3.85
CA ASP A 371 3.31 20.22 -3.49
C ASP A 371 1.88 20.06 -4.04
N LEU A 372 1.71 19.22 -5.06
CA LEU A 372 0.40 18.99 -5.69
C LEU A 372 -0.59 18.26 -4.79
N ALA A 373 -0.12 17.55 -3.76
CA ALA A 373 -1.00 16.86 -2.82
C ALA A 373 -1.70 17.84 -1.85
N ARG A 374 -1.14 19.05 -1.68
CA ARG A 374 -1.70 20.11 -0.83
C ARG A 374 -2.51 21.08 -1.66
N ALA A 375 -3.58 20.57 -2.27
CA ALA A 375 -4.58 21.41 -2.92
C ALA A 375 -5.48 22.10 -1.88
N ASN A 376 -5.92 23.33 -2.18
CA ASN A 376 -6.98 23.99 -1.42
C ASN A 376 -8.30 23.27 -1.70
N GLU A 377 -8.86 22.59 -0.71
CA GLU A 377 -10.15 21.95 -0.84
C GLU A 377 -11.21 22.66 -0.01
N PRO A 378 -12.19 23.33 -0.64
CA PRO A 378 -13.43 23.68 0.03
C PRO A 378 -14.31 22.43 0.11
N HIS A 379 -14.17 21.64 1.17
CA HIS A 379 -15.06 20.48 1.38
C HIS A 379 -15.81 20.56 2.71
N GLU A 380 -17.10 20.92 2.63
CA GLU A 380 -18.10 20.53 3.62
C GLU A 380 -18.87 19.32 3.06
N PRO A 381 -18.65 18.09 3.55
CA PRO A 381 -19.47 16.96 3.15
C PRO A 381 -20.87 17.09 3.74
N ASP A 382 -21.89 16.82 2.91
CA ASP A 382 -23.29 16.75 3.32
C ASP A 382 -23.49 15.57 4.29
N ARG A 383 -23.96 15.88 5.49
CA ARG A 383 -24.09 14.92 6.59
C ARG A 383 -25.40 14.15 6.47
N ARG A 384 -25.35 12.96 5.89
CA ARG A 384 -26.26 11.86 6.25
C ARG A 384 -25.46 10.62 6.59
N ALA A 385 -25.08 10.51 7.86
CA ALA A 385 -24.59 9.26 8.41
C ALA A 385 -25.73 8.24 8.39
N PRO A 386 -25.59 7.07 7.74
CA PRO A 386 -26.50 5.97 7.98
C PRO A 386 -26.41 5.59 9.46
N THR A 387 -27.57 5.47 10.11
CA THR A 387 -27.65 4.92 11.46
C THR A 387 -27.39 3.42 11.36
N ILE A 388 -26.33 2.93 12.01
CA ILE A 388 -26.04 1.50 12.07
C ILE A 388 -27.21 0.84 12.83
N LEU A 389 -28.09 0.16 12.09
CA LEU A 389 -29.19 -0.57 12.68
C LEU A 389 -28.63 -1.83 13.35
N ARG A 390 -29.15 -2.18 14.54
CA ARG A 390 -28.74 -3.42 15.23
C ARG A 390 -29.33 -4.64 14.51
N ALA A 391 -28.54 -5.70 14.38
CA ALA A 391 -28.98 -6.97 13.79
C ALA A 391 -30.23 -7.51 14.53
N ARG A 392 -31.28 -7.87 13.77
CA ARG A 392 -32.56 -8.36 14.32
C ARG A 392 -33.08 -9.63 13.65
N ARG A 393 -32.36 -10.20 12.67
CA ARG A 393 -32.84 -11.32 11.84
C ARG A 393 -31.92 -12.53 11.91
N ARG A 394 -32.46 -13.72 11.57
CA ARG A 394 -31.70 -14.99 11.51
C ARG A 394 -30.96 -15.18 10.16
N ASP A 395 -31.05 -14.20 9.26
CA ASP A 395 -30.48 -14.25 7.92
C ASP A 395 -28.96 -14.47 7.97
N THR A 396 -28.44 -15.26 7.03
CA THR A 396 -27.03 -15.62 6.94
C THR A 396 -26.53 -15.41 5.50
N VAL A 397 -25.42 -14.69 5.35
CA VAL A 397 -24.83 -14.33 4.04
C VAL A 397 -23.43 -14.94 3.90
N LEU A 398 -23.13 -15.52 2.74
CA LEU A 398 -21.82 -16.10 2.41
C LEU A 398 -21.25 -15.46 1.14
N PHE A 399 -20.06 -14.88 1.20
CA PHE A 399 -19.31 -14.42 0.03
C PHE A 399 -18.28 -15.47 -0.39
N ALA A 400 -18.51 -16.13 -1.54
CA ALA A 400 -17.66 -17.23 -2.00
C ALA A 400 -17.70 -17.38 -3.52
N GLY A 401 -16.68 -18.05 -4.07
CA GLY A 401 -16.65 -18.45 -5.47
C GLY A 401 -15.86 -19.75 -5.63
N PRO A 402 -14.60 -19.69 -6.11
CA PRO A 402 -13.87 -20.89 -6.47
C PRO A 402 -13.56 -21.83 -5.31
N SER A 403 -13.46 -21.33 -4.07
CA SER A 403 -13.20 -22.18 -2.90
C SER A 403 -14.42 -23.04 -2.52
N LEU A 404 -15.61 -22.64 -2.96
CA LEU A 404 -16.88 -23.34 -2.77
C LEU A 404 -17.21 -24.30 -3.92
N TYR A 405 -16.41 -24.30 -5.00
CA TYR A 405 -16.71 -25.06 -6.21
C TYR A 405 -16.83 -26.56 -5.91
N GLY A 406 -18.00 -27.14 -6.23
CA GLY A 406 -18.31 -28.54 -6.01
C GLY A 406 -18.78 -28.89 -4.58
N LEU A 407 -19.10 -27.89 -3.76
CA LEU A 407 -19.73 -28.08 -2.44
C LEU A 407 -21.22 -27.76 -2.49
N ASP A 408 -22.01 -28.52 -1.74
CA ASP A 408 -23.43 -28.26 -1.54
C ASP A 408 -23.61 -27.23 -0.42
N VAL A 409 -24.31 -26.14 -0.72
CA VAL A 409 -24.67 -25.11 0.25
C VAL A 409 -26.16 -25.25 0.57
N ALA A 410 -26.51 -25.11 1.84
CA ALA A 410 -27.89 -25.19 2.27
C ALA A 410 -28.71 -23.96 1.77
N ASP A 411 -29.97 -24.19 1.41
CA ASP A 411 -30.86 -23.18 0.84
C ASP A 411 -31.16 -21.98 1.76
N ASP A 412 -30.87 -22.11 3.06
CA ASP A 412 -31.05 -21.07 4.07
C ASP A 412 -29.86 -20.08 4.15
N ILE A 413 -28.78 -20.32 3.40
CA ILE A 413 -27.62 -19.43 3.29
C ILE A 413 -27.70 -18.64 1.98
N GLU A 414 -27.74 -17.31 2.08
CA GLU A 414 -27.66 -16.44 0.90
C GLU A 414 -26.22 -16.41 0.38
N VAL A 415 -25.95 -17.14 -0.70
CA VAL A 415 -24.64 -17.14 -1.35
C VAL A 415 -24.52 -15.97 -2.31
N ARG A 416 -23.49 -15.14 -2.09
CA ARG A 416 -23.09 -14.01 -2.92
C ARG A 416 -21.76 -14.30 -3.63
N PRO A 417 -21.46 -13.60 -4.74
CA PRO A 417 -20.16 -13.67 -5.41
C PRO A 417 -18.97 -13.43 -4.47
N PRO A 418 -17.73 -13.70 -4.93
CA PRO A 418 -16.54 -13.24 -4.22
C PRO A 418 -16.62 -11.74 -3.93
N ALA A 419 -16.34 -11.35 -2.68
CA ALA A 419 -16.53 -9.99 -2.21
C ALA A 419 -15.58 -8.97 -2.86
N VAL A 420 -16.08 -7.76 -3.06
CA VAL A 420 -15.32 -6.54 -3.36
C VAL A 420 -15.53 -5.48 -2.27
N CYS A 421 -14.76 -4.39 -2.36
CA CYS A 421 -14.96 -3.20 -1.51
C CYS A 421 -16.37 -2.62 -1.68
N GLY A 422 -17.07 -2.41 -0.56
CA GLY A 422 -18.43 -1.87 -0.50
C GLY A 422 -19.50 -2.94 -0.26
N ASP A 423 -19.23 -4.20 -0.60
CA ASP A 423 -20.21 -5.29 -0.49
C ASP A 423 -20.63 -5.58 0.95
N LEU A 424 -19.69 -5.48 1.90
CA LEU A 424 -19.95 -5.69 3.32
C LEU A 424 -20.52 -4.42 3.95
N ALA A 425 -20.11 -3.23 3.49
CA ALA A 425 -20.73 -1.96 3.88
C ALA A 425 -22.23 -1.92 3.52
N ALA A 426 -22.62 -2.40 2.33
CA ALA A 426 -24.01 -2.43 1.89
C ALA A 426 -24.92 -3.30 2.78
N LEU A 427 -24.37 -4.20 3.60
CA LEU A 427 -25.15 -4.99 4.56
C LEU A 427 -25.53 -4.19 5.81
N LEU A 428 -24.93 -3.02 6.07
CA LEU A 428 -25.17 -2.24 7.29
C LEU A 428 -26.58 -1.66 7.39
N ASP A 429 -27.25 -1.43 6.25
CA ASP A 429 -28.65 -0.97 6.21
C ASP A 429 -29.62 -2.04 6.73
N LYS A 430 -29.27 -3.31 6.53
CA LYS A 430 -30.09 -4.46 6.97
C LYS A 430 -29.16 -5.60 7.41
N PRO A 431 -28.54 -5.49 8.59
CA PRO A 431 -27.49 -6.41 8.98
C PRO A 431 -28.04 -7.82 9.25
N PRO A 432 -27.45 -8.86 8.62
CA PRO A 432 -27.79 -10.25 8.90
C PRO A 432 -27.30 -10.67 10.30
N ALA A 433 -27.69 -11.86 10.77
CA ALA A 433 -27.12 -12.42 12.01
C ALA A 433 -25.66 -12.83 11.81
N THR A 434 -25.36 -13.43 10.64
CA THR A 434 -24.04 -13.98 10.34
C THR A 434 -23.61 -13.60 8.92
N VAL A 435 -22.35 -13.20 8.77
CA VAL A 435 -21.67 -13.04 7.47
C VAL A 435 -20.44 -13.93 7.47
N ALA A 436 -20.29 -14.73 6.42
CA ALA A 436 -19.06 -15.47 6.16
C ALA A 436 -18.37 -14.91 4.91
N LEU A 437 -17.08 -14.65 5.03
CA LEU A 437 -16.21 -14.22 3.94
C LEU A 437 -15.24 -15.34 3.61
N ILE A 438 -15.31 -15.88 2.39
CA ILE A 438 -14.36 -16.87 1.88
C ILE A 438 -13.50 -16.21 0.81
N ASP A 439 -14.10 -15.93 -0.35
CA ASP A 439 -13.41 -15.42 -1.53
C ASP A 439 -13.67 -13.94 -1.73
N GLY A 440 -12.71 -13.26 -2.36
CA GLY A 440 -12.88 -11.93 -2.90
C GLY A 440 -11.97 -11.70 -4.10
N PHE A 441 -12.23 -10.61 -4.82
CA PHE A 441 -11.44 -10.26 -5.99
C PHE A 441 -10.18 -9.47 -5.62
N PHE A 442 -9.07 -9.85 -6.24
CA PHE A 442 -7.84 -9.05 -6.31
C PHE A 442 -7.65 -8.59 -7.75
N ARG A 443 -6.83 -7.56 -7.99
CA ARG A 443 -6.45 -7.03 -9.31
C ARG A 443 -7.57 -6.39 -10.14
N THR A 444 -8.76 -6.97 -10.19
CA THR A 444 -9.89 -6.50 -11.01
C THR A 444 -10.81 -5.53 -10.29
N ALA A 445 -10.72 -5.49 -8.96
CA ALA A 445 -11.48 -4.60 -8.10
C ALA A 445 -10.71 -4.36 -6.79
N ARG A 446 -11.16 -3.36 -6.03
CA ARG A 446 -10.73 -3.14 -4.65
C ARG A 446 -11.17 -4.32 -3.78
N THR A 447 -10.29 -4.80 -2.90
CA THR A 447 -10.65 -5.84 -1.93
C THR A 447 -11.48 -5.23 -0.80
N THR A 448 -12.29 -6.05 -0.12
CA THR A 448 -13.06 -5.64 1.04
C THR A 448 -12.17 -4.95 2.08
N TRP A 449 -12.55 -3.75 2.51
CA TRP A 449 -11.78 -2.97 3.49
C TRP A 449 -12.03 -3.44 4.91
N HIS A 450 -11.03 -3.24 5.78
CA HIS A 450 -11.10 -3.60 7.19
C HIS A 450 -12.27 -2.92 7.91
N LYS A 451 -12.50 -1.63 7.61
CA LYS A 451 -13.54 -0.81 8.23
C LYS A 451 -14.95 -1.34 7.94
N GLU A 452 -15.19 -1.99 6.80
CA GLU A 452 -16.48 -2.63 6.51
C GLU A 452 -16.78 -3.79 7.48
N ILE A 453 -15.79 -4.64 7.71
CA ILE A 453 -15.89 -5.79 8.61
C ILE A 453 -16.03 -5.31 10.06
N LEU A 454 -15.25 -4.30 10.46
CA LEU A 454 -15.32 -3.70 11.79
C LEU A 454 -16.71 -3.10 12.07
N SER A 455 -17.33 -2.42 11.10
CA SER A 455 -18.69 -1.89 11.24
C SER A 455 -19.74 -3.00 11.43
N LEU A 456 -19.62 -4.13 10.71
CA LEU A 456 -20.49 -5.28 10.92
C LEU A 456 -20.31 -5.89 12.32
N LEU A 457 -19.06 -6.04 12.77
CA LEU A 457 -18.75 -6.50 14.12
C LEU A 457 -19.34 -5.57 15.19
N ALA A 458 -19.20 -4.24 15.01
CA ALA A 458 -19.77 -3.23 15.90
C ALA A 458 -21.32 -3.24 15.90
N ALA A 459 -21.94 -3.58 14.77
CA ALA A 459 -23.39 -3.79 14.66
C ALA A 459 -23.89 -5.09 15.33
N GLY A 460 -22.97 -5.90 15.88
CA GLY A 460 -23.27 -7.16 16.55
C GLY A 460 -23.39 -8.36 15.59
N VAL A 461 -23.02 -8.20 14.33
CA VAL A 461 -23.02 -9.30 13.34
C VAL A 461 -21.90 -10.28 13.67
N ARG A 462 -22.19 -11.58 13.60
CA ARG A 462 -21.13 -12.60 13.63
C ARG A 462 -20.43 -12.62 12.28
N VAL A 463 -19.17 -12.21 12.23
CA VAL A 463 -18.37 -12.30 11.00
C VAL A 463 -17.38 -13.46 11.09
N ILE A 464 -17.41 -14.34 10.10
CA ILE A 464 -16.54 -15.52 9.98
C ILE A 464 -15.66 -15.35 8.73
N GLY A 465 -14.39 -15.75 8.78
CA GLY A 465 -13.57 -15.84 7.57
C GLY A 465 -12.57 -17.00 7.55
N GLY A 466 -12.23 -17.44 6.35
CA GLY A 466 -11.24 -18.49 6.12
C GLY A 466 -11.02 -18.78 4.63
N ALA A 467 -10.30 -19.87 4.33
CA ALA A 467 -9.99 -20.42 3.00
C ALA A 467 -9.23 -19.53 1.99
N SER A 468 -9.48 -18.23 1.89
CA SER A 468 -8.96 -17.36 0.82
C SER A 468 -8.77 -15.93 1.35
N LEU A 469 -9.31 -14.89 0.71
CA LEU A 469 -9.31 -13.51 1.24
C LEU A 469 -9.86 -13.45 2.67
N GLY A 470 -10.89 -14.26 2.96
CA GLY A 470 -11.47 -14.37 4.30
C GLY A 470 -10.48 -14.80 5.37
N ALA A 471 -9.52 -15.68 5.05
CA ALA A 471 -8.49 -16.11 5.98
C ALA A 471 -7.51 -14.98 6.31
N ILE A 472 -7.16 -14.17 5.31
CA ILE A 472 -6.30 -12.98 5.48
C ILE A 472 -6.99 -11.98 6.41
N ARG A 473 -8.25 -11.62 6.10
CA ARG A 473 -9.03 -10.67 6.91
C ARG A 473 -9.29 -11.17 8.32
N ALA A 474 -9.56 -12.46 8.50
CA ALA A 474 -9.70 -13.05 9.82
C ALA A 474 -8.39 -12.96 10.62
N ALA A 475 -7.23 -13.22 10.01
CA ALA A 475 -5.93 -13.08 10.70
C ALA A 475 -5.59 -11.62 11.05
N GLU A 476 -6.19 -10.65 10.35
CA GLU A 476 -6.03 -9.22 10.61
C GLU A 476 -6.99 -8.69 11.68
N LEU A 477 -8.15 -9.34 11.85
CA LEU A 477 -9.30 -8.84 12.62
C LEU A 477 -9.78 -9.76 13.75
N ASP A 478 -9.15 -10.92 13.97
CA ASP A 478 -9.56 -11.84 15.04
C ASP A 478 -9.45 -11.22 16.44
N VAL A 479 -8.44 -10.37 16.66
CA VAL A 479 -8.27 -9.57 17.87
C VAL A 479 -9.42 -8.59 18.11
N TYR A 480 -10.24 -8.29 17.09
CA TYR A 480 -11.42 -7.43 17.17
C TYR A 480 -12.75 -8.20 17.10
N GLY A 481 -12.69 -9.54 17.07
CA GLY A 481 -13.87 -10.41 17.20
C GLY A 481 -14.37 -11.07 15.90
N MET A 482 -13.65 -10.93 14.78
CA MET A 482 -13.85 -11.76 13.60
C MET A 482 -13.46 -13.22 13.90
N GLU A 483 -14.28 -14.19 13.53
CA GLU A 483 -14.01 -15.60 13.78
C GLU A 483 -13.22 -16.19 12.60
N GLY A 484 -11.95 -16.52 12.82
CA GLY A 484 -11.14 -17.21 11.82
C GLY A 484 -11.28 -18.73 11.90
N ILE A 485 -11.50 -19.37 10.75
CA ILE A 485 -11.70 -20.82 10.65
C ILE A 485 -10.83 -21.38 9.53
N GLY A 486 -10.18 -22.51 9.83
CA GLY A 486 -9.44 -23.28 8.85
C GLY A 486 -7.92 -23.15 8.98
N ASP A 487 -7.24 -24.05 8.30
CA ASP A 487 -5.79 -24.22 8.40
C ASP A 487 -5.04 -23.06 7.71
N ILE A 488 -5.64 -22.45 6.67
CA ILE A 488 -5.08 -21.27 5.99
C ILE A 488 -5.13 -20.05 6.92
N TYR A 489 -6.24 -19.85 7.64
CA TYR A 489 -6.35 -18.80 8.65
C TYR A 489 -5.31 -19.02 9.76
N ASP A 490 -5.19 -20.23 10.29
CA ASP A 490 -4.22 -20.55 11.33
C ASP A 490 -2.77 -20.29 10.88
N ALA A 491 -2.46 -20.58 9.61
CA ALA A 491 -1.13 -20.30 9.05
C ALA A 491 -0.83 -18.80 8.97
N TYR A 492 -1.82 -17.98 8.56
CA TYR A 492 -1.67 -16.52 8.57
C TYR A 492 -1.58 -15.95 9.99
N ARG A 493 -2.45 -16.40 10.91
CA ARG A 493 -2.46 -15.96 12.31
C ARG A 493 -1.13 -16.25 13.01
N ARG A 494 -0.53 -17.42 12.75
CA ARG A 494 0.76 -17.83 13.33
C ARG A 494 1.96 -17.19 12.61
N GLY A 495 1.74 -16.54 11.47
CA GLY A 495 2.79 -15.97 10.63
C GLY A 495 3.68 -17.01 9.93
N THR A 496 3.25 -18.29 9.87
CA THR A 496 3.95 -19.31 9.07
C THR A 496 3.67 -19.11 7.57
N LEU A 497 2.54 -18.47 7.24
CA LEU A 497 2.22 -17.94 5.93
C LEU A 497 2.07 -16.42 6.03
N ILE A 498 2.82 -15.67 5.23
CA ILE A 498 2.71 -14.20 5.18
C ILE A 498 2.44 -13.66 3.77
N ARG A 499 2.62 -14.50 2.75
CA ARG A 499 2.48 -14.09 1.35
C ARG A 499 1.04 -14.15 0.88
N ASP A 500 0.52 -13.02 0.41
CA ASP A 500 -0.90 -12.89 0.04
C ASP A 500 -1.22 -13.55 -1.30
N ASP A 501 -0.21 -13.74 -2.17
CA ASP A 501 -0.37 -14.49 -3.41
C ASP A 501 -0.62 -15.98 -3.21
N ALA A 502 -0.46 -16.49 -1.98
CA ALA A 502 -0.56 -17.91 -1.70
C ALA A 502 -1.97 -18.48 -1.93
N VAL A 503 -2.99 -17.65 -1.77
CA VAL A 503 -4.41 -18.02 -1.91
C VAL A 503 -4.99 -17.66 -3.27
N LEU A 504 -4.24 -16.97 -4.14
CA LEU A 504 -4.70 -16.53 -5.45
C LEU A 504 -4.78 -17.67 -6.46
N ILE A 505 -5.82 -17.60 -7.29
CA ILE A 505 -6.07 -18.47 -8.44
C ILE A 505 -6.79 -17.68 -9.54
N CYS A 506 -6.69 -18.16 -10.77
CA CYS A 506 -7.65 -17.82 -11.81
C CYS A 506 -8.85 -18.75 -11.70
N HIS A 507 -10.04 -18.22 -11.93
CA HIS A 507 -11.28 -18.97 -11.90
C HIS A 507 -12.17 -18.56 -13.08
N ALA A 508 -13.08 -19.46 -13.44
CA ALA A 508 -14.08 -19.22 -14.47
C ALA A 508 -15.05 -18.10 -14.01
N PRO A 509 -15.78 -17.46 -14.94
CA PRO A 509 -16.78 -16.48 -14.56
C PRO A 509 -18.00 -17.13 -13.88
N ARG A 510 -18.95 -16.30 -13.43
CA ARG A 510 -20.11 -16.73 -12.63
C ARG A 510 -20.96 -17.79 -13.34
N GLU A 511 -21.11 -17.66 -14.65
CA GLU A 511 -21.92 -18.53 -15.51
C GLU A 511 -21.39 -19.97 -15.54
N LEU A 512 -20.10 -20.14 -15.21
CA LEU A 512 -19.42 -21.42 -15.07
C LEU A 512 -19.16 -21.78 -13.60
N GLY A 513 -19.90 -21.17 -12.67
CA GLY A 513 -19.87 -21.49 -11.25
C GLY A 513 -18.55 -21.17 -10.55
N TYR A 514 -17.75 -20.25 -11.10
CA TYR A 514 -16.44 -19.90 -10.55
C TYR A 514 -15.44 -21.07 -10.48
N ALA A 515 -15.53 -22.04 -11.40
CA ALA A 515 -14.62 -23.19 -11.42
C ALA A 515 -13.13 -22.76 -11.36
N PRO A 516 -12.31 -23.32 -10.45
CA PRO A 516 -10.89 -22.99 -10.39
C PRO A 516 -10.17 -23.44 -11.67
N MET A 517 -9.46 -22.53 -12.31
CA MET A 517 -8.70 -22.78 -13.54
C MET A 517 -7.21 -23.01 -13.27
N THR A 518 -6.71 -22.47 -12.15
CA THR A 518 -5.34 -22.68 -11.68
C THR A 518 -5.34 -23.15 -10.22
N THR A 519 -4.17 -23.59 -9.75
CA THR A 519 -3.95 -24.15 -8.42
C THR A 519 -3.40 -23.07 -7.49
N ALA A 520 -4.01 -22.90 -6.30
CA ALA A 520 -3.48 -22.00 -5.28
C ALA A 520 -2.14 -22.54 -4.76
N LEU A 521 -1.26 -21.66 -4.26
CA LEU A 521 0.01 -22.13 -3.69
C LEU A 521 -0.23 -22.97 -2.43
N VAL A 522 -1.19 -22.57 -1.59
CA VAL A 522 -1.55 -23.32 -0.39
C VAL A 522 -2.03 -24.73 -0.72
N ASP A 523 -2.84 -24.89 -1.77
CA ASP A 523 -3.27 -26.20 -2.28
C ASP A 523 -2.07 -27.00 -2.79
N ALA A 524 -1.21 -26.38 -3.61
CA ALA A 524 -0.05 -27.06 -4.17
C ALA A 524 0.91 -27.55 -3.07
N GLU A 525 1.21 -26.73 -2.07
CA GLU A 525 2.07 -27.12 -0.94
C GLU A 525 1.43 -28.22 -0.08
N PHE A 526 0.12 -28.13 0.16
CA PHE A 526 -0.64 -29.14 0.90
C PHE A 526 -0.58 -30.50 0.19
N VAL A 527 -0.84 -30.53 -1.12
CA VAL A 527 -0.72 -31.74 -1.93
C VAL A 527 0.69 -32.31 -1.86
N LEU A 528 1.71 -31.50 -2.12
CA LEU A 528 3.12 -31.94 -2.14
C LEU A 528 3.60 -32.48 -0.79
N ALA A 529 3.09 -31.93 0.32
CA ALA A 529 3.41 -32.41 1.66
C ALA A 529 2.85 -33.82 1.93
N GLY A 530 1.69 -34.15 1.33
CA GLY A 530 1.06 -35.47 1.46
C GLY A 530 1.52 -36.53 0.46
N LEU A 531 2.35 -36.18 -0.54
CA LEU A 531 2.83 -37.14 -1.53
C LEU A 531 3.96 -38.03 -1.00
N ASP A 532 3.89 -39.32 -1.32
CA ASP A 532 4.99 -40.27 -1.15
C ASP A 532 5.93 -40.21 -2.37
N VAL A 533 6.90 -39.31 -2.33
CA VAL A 533 7.91 -39.09 -3.37
C VAL A 533 9.27 -38.81 -2.73
N GLU A 534 10.35 -38.96 -3.50
CA GLU A 534 11.68 -38.58 -3.02
C GLU A 534 11.73 -37.12 -2.57
N GLU A 535 12.38 -36.87 -1.43
CA GLU A 535 12.50 -35.53 -0.85
C GLU A 535 13.16 -34.53 -1.81
N ARG A 536 14.09 -34.99 -2.64
CA ARG A 536 14.71 -34.18 -3.71
C ARG A 536 13.66 -33.66 -4.71
N ASP A 537 12.78 -34.54 -5.17
CA ASP A 537 11.77 -34.23 -6.18
C ASP A 537 10.67 -33.35 -5.57
N ARG A 538 10.24 -33.65 -4.33
CA ARG A 538 9.34 -32.78 -3.55
C ARG A 538 9.88 -31.36 -3.45
N ARG A 539 11.13 -31.18 -3.00
CA ARG A 539 11.78 -29.86 -2.86
C ARG A 539 11.88 -29.11 -4.19
N MET A 540 12.19 -29.81 -5.27
CA MET A 540 12.25 -29.20 -6.60
C MET A 540 10.87 -28.73 -7.05
N MET A 541 9.83 -29.57 -6.89
CA MET A 541 8.46 -29.19 -7.25
C MET A 541 7.94 -28.04 -6.38
N GLN A 542 8.22 -28.04 -5.07
CA GLN A 542 7.93 -26.92 -4.17
C GLN A 542 8.58 -25.62 -4.65
N ARG A 543 9.85 -25.67 -5.08
CA ARG A 543 10.53 -24.50 -5.66
C ARG A 543 9.82 -24.04 -6.94
N ILE A 544 9.36 -24.95 -7.79
CA ILE A 544 8.62 -24.62 -9.01
C ILE A 544 7.31 -23.93 -8.65
N VAL A 545 6.42 -24.55 -7.87
CA VAL A 545 5.10 -23.99 -7.55
C VAL A 545 5.19 -22.63 -6.84
N ARG A 546 6.19 -22.43 -5.95
CA ARG A 546 6.47 -21.14 -5.27
C ARG A 546 6.98 -20.03 -6.19
N THR A 547 7.48 -20.38 -7.37
CA THR A 547 8.04 -19.42 -8.35
C THR A 547 7.17 -19.24 -9.58
N THR A 548 6.26 -20.18 -9.86
CA THR A 548 5.26 -20.07 -10.92
C THR A 548 4.19 -19.06 -10.53
N ASP A 549 3.87 -18.16 -11.45
CA ASP A 549 2.80 -17.17 -11.29
C ASP A 549 1.42 -17.83 -11.17
N TYR A 550 0.54 -17.24 -10.36
CA TYR A 550 -0.79 -17.81 -10.06
C TYR A 550 -1.68 -17.95 -11.30
N THR A 551 -1.46 -17.14 -12.34
CA THR A 551 -2.24 -17.16 -13.59
C THR A 551 -1.96 -18.37 -14.47
N VAL A 552 -0.82 -19.04 -14.26
CA VAL A 552 -0.39 -20.21 -15.06
C VAL A 552 -0.05 -21.43 -14.20
N ARG A 553 -0.22 -21.33 -12.87
CA ARG A 553 0.10 -22.41 -11.93
C ARG A 553 -0.90 -23.56 -12.05
N THR A 554 -0.62 -24.48 -12.97
CA THR A 554 -1.33 -25.76 -13.11
C THR A 554 -0.36 -26.91 -12.89
N TRP A 555 -0.85 -28.09 -12.48
CA TRP A 555 0.00 -29.27 -12.33
C TRP A 555 0.71 -29.65 -13.64
N ARG A 556 0.02 -29.53 -14.78
CA ARG A 556 0.62 -29.77 -16.10
C ARG A 556 1.79 -28.82 -16.39
N HIS A 557 1.60 -27.53 -16.15
CA HIS A 557 2.64 -26.53 -16.35
C HIS A 557 3.82 -26.75 -15.39
N CYS A 558 3.55 -27.00 -14.10
CA CYS A 558 4.59 -27.22 -13.10
C CYS A 558 5.39 -28.51 -13.36
N ARG A 559 4.75 -29.58 -13.83
CA ARG A 559 5.43 -30.81 -14.27
C ARG A 559 6.32 -30.56 -15.49
N ALA A 560 5.85 -29.80 -16.48
CA ALA A 560 6.69 -29.43 -17.63
C ALA A 560 7.95 -28.65 -17.20
N LEU A 561 7.80 -27.70 -16.27
CA LEU A 561 8.95 -26.99 -15.67
C LEU A 561 9.87 -27.93 -14.88
N PHE A 562 9.32 -28.96 -14.21
CA PHE A 562 10.10 -29.96 -13.50
C PHE A 562 10.94 -30.79 -14.45
N THR A 563 10.34 -31.29 -15.54
CA THR A 563 11.05 -32.04 -16.59
C THR A 563 12.14 -31.17 -17.22
N GLN A 564 11.84 -29.91 -17.53
CA GLN A 564 12.82 -28.96 -18.07
C GLN A 564 14.02 -28.76 -17.13
N ARG A 565 13.80 -28.69 -15.81
CA ARG A 565 14.87 -28.44 -14.82
C ARG A 565 15.66 -29.67 -14.42
N THR A 566 15.07 -30.86 -14.49
CA THR A 566 15.68 -32.09 -13.96
C THR A 566 16.04 -33.13 -15.02
N GLY A 567 15.51 -33.00 -16.24
CA GLY A 567 15.66 -33.98 -17.32
C GLY A 567 14.83 -35.26 -17.11
N ARG A 568 13.99 -35.33 -16.07
CA ARG A 568 13.12 -36.47 -15.75
C ARG A 568 11.72 -35.99 -15.45
N ASP A 569 10.72 -36.82 -15.71
CA ASP A 569 9.34 -36.50 -15.35
C ASP A 569 9.11 -36.58 -13.84
N PHE A 570 8.20 -35.75 -13.34
CA PHE A 570 7.76 -35.86 -11.96
C PHE A 570 6.99 -37.19 -11.76
N PRO A 571 7.31 -37.97 -10.71
CA PRO A 571 6.84 -39.35 -10.54
C PRO A 571 5.33 -39.50 -10.39
N VAL A 572 4.61 -38.43 -10.05
CA VAL A 572 3.15 -38.44 -9.93
C VAL A 572 2.51 -37.82 -11.19
N PRO A 573 1.57 -38.52 -11.87
CA PRO A 573 0.81 -38.00 -12.99
C PRO A 573 -0.01 -36.74 -12.67
N ALA A 574 -0.26 -35.90 -13.68
CA ALA A 574 -0.98 -34.64 -13.50
C ALA A 574 -2.44 -34.84 -13.10
N ASP A 575 -3.12 -35.83 -13.67
CA ASP A 575 -4.51 -36.18 -13.36
C ASP A 575 -4.68 -36.70 -11.93
N GLN A 576 -3.67 -37.40 -11.40
CA GLN A 576 -3.64 -37.80 -10.00
C GLN A 576 -3.50 -36.58 -9.08
N LEU A 577 -2.61 -35.63 -9.42
CA LEU A 577 -2.43 -34.39 -8.66
C LEU A 577 -3.67 -33.48 -8.73
N GLU A 578 -4.36 -33.43 -9.87
CA GLU A 578 -5.60 -32.67 -10.09
C GLU A 578 -6.78 -33.23 -9.24
N ARG A 579 -6.72 -34.50 -8.82
CA ARG A 579 -7.72 -35.13 -7.95
C ARG A 579 -7.41 -35.02 -6.46
N CYS A 580 -6.23 -34.55 -6.09
CA CYS A 580 -5.88 -34.40 -4.68
C CYS A 580 -6.77 -33.36 -3.98
N PRO A 581 -7.02 -33.52 -2.67
CA PRO A 581 -7.86 -32.61 -1.91
C PRO A 581 -7.31 -31.18 -1.89
N SER A 582 -8.22 -30.20 -1.93
CA SER A 582 -7.91 -28.78 -1.78
C SER A 582 -8.10 -28.36 -0.33
N ILE A 583 -7.08 -27.71 0.24
CA ILE A 583 -7.14 -27.14 1.59
C ILE A 583 -8.09 -25.93 1.61
N LYS A 584 -8.20 -25.18 0.51
CA LYS A 584 -9.20 -24.11 0.39
C LYS A 584 -10.64 -24.65 0.49
N ARG A 585 -10.91 -25.77 -0.18
CA ARG A 585 -12.23 -26.45 -0.08
C ARG A 585 -12.49 -27.00 1.32
N HIS A 586 -11.49 -27.64 1.93
CA HIS A 586 -11.60 -28.15 3.29
C HIS A 586 -11.93 -27.04 4.31
N ASP A 587 -11.24 -25.89 4.20
CA ASP A 587 -11.53 -24.73 5.04
C ASP A 587 -12.95 -24.18 4.78
N ALA A 588 -13.40 -24.16 3.53
CA ALA A 588 -14.76 -23.75 3.17
C ALA A 588 -15.84 -24.66 3.78
N GLU A 589 -15.64 -25.98 3.76
CA GLU A 589 -16.54 -26.95 4.42
C GLU A 589 -16.66 -26.67 5.93
N ARG A 590 -15.52 -26.42 6.61
CA ARG A 590 -15.50 -26.07 8.04
C ARG A 590 -16.25 -24.76 8.34
N ILE A 591 -16.20 -23.79 7.43
CA ILE A 591 -16.97 -22.54 7.55
C ILE A 591 -18.47 -22.82 7.43
N LEU A 592 -18.90 -23.60 6.43
CA LEU A 592 -20.31 -23.98 6.28
C LEU A 592 -20.85 -24.68 7.53
N GLU A 593 -20.07 -25.59 8.13
CA GLU A 593 -20.43 -26.21 9.40
C GLU A 593 -20.54 -25.22 10.56
N ALA A 594 -19.62 -24.25 10.64
CA ALA A 594 -19.59 -23.26 11.70
C ALA A 594 -20.74 -22.24 11.60
N MET A 595 -21.19 -21.92 10.39
CA MET A 595 -22.33 -21.03 10.15
C MET A 595 -23.64 -21.61 10.70
N ARG A 596 -23.80 -22.94 10.68
CA ARG A 596 -24.97 -23.65 11.23
C ARG A 596 -25.01 -23.66 12.76
N LYS A 597 -23.85 -23.50 13.40
CA LYS A 597 -23.75 -23.51 14.87
C LYS A 597 -24.05 -22.11 15.40
N PRO A 598 -24.85 -21.96 16.46
CA PRO A 598 -24.96 -20.67 17.14
C PRO A 598 -23.59 -20.24 17.65
N ARG A 599 -23.32 -18.94 17.65
CA ARG A 599 -22.06 -18.40 18.19
C ARG A 599 -21.89 -18.88 19.63
N THR A 600 -20.78 -19.55 19.92
CA THR A 600 -20.46 -20.01 21.27
C THR A 600 -19.61 -18.94 21.96
N GLY A 601 -20.07 -18.44 23.11
CA GLY A 601 -19.37 -17.42 23.91
C GLY A 601 -19.90 -15.99 23.75
N ALA A 602 -19.51 -15.11 24.68
CA ALA A 602 -19.86 -13.69 24.65
C ALA A 602 -19.12 -12.99 23.49
N VAL A 603 -19.84 -12.17 22.72
CA VAL A 603 -19.23 -11.30 21.71
C VAL A 603 -18.42 -10.24 22.44
N ALA A 604 -17.11 -10.20 22.26
CA ALA A 604 -16.34 -9.01 22.62
C ALA A 604 -16.96 -7.83 21.87
N ALA A 605 -17.39 -6.80 22.60
CA ALA A 605 -17.97 -5.62 21.97
C ALA A 605 -16.90 -4.95 21.09
N CYS A 606 -17.05 -5.06 19.77
CA CYS A 606 -16.21 -4.33 18.84
C CYS A 606 -16.62 -2.85 18.86
N ALA A 607 -15.65 -1.95 18.99
CA ALA A 607 -15.89 -0.52 18.85
C ALA A 607 -16.24 -0.20 17.39
N GLU A 608 -16.95 0.91 17.16
CA GLU A 608 -17.11 1.43 15.80
C GLU A 608 -15.74 1.84 15.22
N PRO A 609 -15.46 1.51 13.95
CA PRO A 609 -14.22 1.92 13.32
C PRO A 609 -14.17 3.45 13.14
N PRO A 610 -12.97 4.06 13.10
CA PRO A 610 -12.82 5.47 12.79
C PRO A 610 -13.48 5.82 11.44
N ARG A 611 -14.37 6.82 11.46
CA ARG A 611 -15.04 7.34 10.26
C ARG A 611 -14.11 8.31 9.54
N THR A 612 -13.16 7.76 8.79
CA THR A 612 -12.27 8.57 7.95
C THR A 612 -13.03 9.08 6.72
N PHE A 613 -12.63 10.21 6.14
CA PHE A 613 -13.31 10.76 4.96
C PHE A 613 -13.44 9.74 3.80
N TYR A 614 -12.42 8.92 3.54
CA TYR A 614 -12.50 7.82 2.57
C TYR A 614 -13.58 6.78 2.89
N TYR A 615 -13.73 6.45 4.18
CA TYR A 615 -14.71 5.48 4.61
C TYR A 615 -16.13 6.05 4.59
N GLU A 616 -16.29 7.33 4.93
CA GLU A 616 -17.57 8.04 4.79
C GLU A 616 -18.01 8.13 3.32
N GLN A 617 -17.07 8.42 2.41
CA GLN A 617 -17.32 8.39 0.97
C GLN A 617 -17.74 6.99 0.50
N LEU A 618 -17.09 5.93 1.00
CA LEU A 618 -17.50 4.55 0.70
C LEU A 618 -18.93 4.30 1.19
N LEU A 619 -19.26 4.65 2.44
CA LEU A 619 -20.59 4.43 3.00
C LEU A 619 -21.69 5.20 2.26
N THR A 620 -21.38 6.39 1.75
CA THR A 620 -22.33 7.22 0.99
C THR A 620 -22.56 6.67 -0.42
N ASN A 621 -21.51 6.11 -1.03
CA ASN A 621 -21.53 5.59 -2.39
C ASN A 621 -21.67 4.06 -2.46
N ALA A 622 -22.00 3.40 -1.34
CA ALA A 622 -22.13 1.96 -1.25
C ALA A 622 -23.42 1.48 -1.95
N GLU A 623 -23.49 1.63 -3.28
CA GLU A 623 -24.34 0.77 -4.08
C GLU A 623 -23.61 -0.56 -4.28
N PRO A 624 -24.26 -1.71 -4.00
CA PRO A 624 -23.61 -2.98 -4.19
C PRO A 624 -23.25 -3.20 -5.65
N VAL A 625 -22.00 -3.59 -5.96
CA VAL A 625 -21.56 -3.82 -7.35
C VAL A 625 -22.38 -4.93 -8.01
N PHE A 626 -22.92 -5.89 -7.23
CA PHE A 626 -23.85 -6.90 -7.74
C PHE A 626 -25.20 -6.36 -8.23
N ALA A 627 -25.54 -5.09 -7.96
CA ALA A 627 -26.70 -4.42 -8.55
C ALA A 627 -26.43 -3.92 -9.98
N GLN A 628 -25.16 -3.79 -10.38
CA GLN A 628 -24.79 -3.48 -11.75
C GLN A 628 -24.52 -4.80 -12.47
N GLY A 629 -25.57 -5.34 -13.07
CA GLY A 629 -25.43 -6.46 -14.01
C GLY A 629 -24.48 -6.05 -15.13
N SER A 630 -23.29 -6.63 -15.15
CA SER A 630 -22.40 -6.57 -16.31
C SER A 630 -23.09 -7.32 -17.45
N THR A 631 -23.75 -6.57 -18.33
CA THR A 631 -24.06 -6.99 -19.70
C THR A 631 -22.79 -7.29 -20.48
#